data_AF-A0A7W2R9M0-F1
#
_entry.id   AF-A0A7W2R9M0-F1
#
_cell.length_a   1.000
_cell.length_b   1.000
_cell.length_c   1.000
_cell.angle_alpha   90.00
_cell.angle_beta   90.00
_cell.angle_gamma   90.00
#
_symmetry.space_group_name_H-M   'P 1'
#
loop_
_entity.id
_entity.type
_entity.pdbx_description
1 polymer ?
#
loop_
_entity_poly.entity_id
_entity_poly.type
_entity_poly.pdbx_seq_one_letter_code
_entity_poly.pdbx_strand_id
1 'polypeptide(L)' 'MEDFQKKTVTVIYYSDTSLELLHKIELFLQSPEGRVVIPESFKRGKSIIAVCDGEINILNKIGDRIISAYDVA' A
#
# COMPACT_ATOMS: atom_id res chain seq x y z
N MET A 1 -21.17 -6.61 -20.79
CA MET A 1 -19.72 -6.68 -20.52
C MET A 1 -19.48 -5.80 -19.30
N GLU A 2 -18.95 -6.36 -18.22
CA GLU A 2 -18.50 -5.53 -17.10
C GLU A 2 -17.18 -4.88 -17.53
N ASP A 3 -17.18 -3.55 -17.69
CA ASP A 3 -16.01 -2.79 -18.09
C ASP A 3 -15.06 -2.64 -16.89
N PHE A 4 -14.02 -3.48 -16.86
CA PHE A 4 -12.93 -3.32 -15.91
C PHE A 4 -11.93 -2.29 -16.46
N GLN A 5 -11.71 -1.22 -15.71
CA GLN A 5 -10.74 -0.19 -16.08
C GLN A 5 -9.46 -0.37 -15.27
N LYS A 6 -8.31 -0.14 -15.90
CA LYS A 6 -7.02 -0.11 -15.19
C LYS A 6 -6.92 1.19 -14.41
N LYS A 7 -6.55 1.10 -13.13
CA LYS A 7 -6.43 2.24 -12.25
C LYS A 7 -5.12 2.18 -11.46
N THR A 8 -4.37 3.27 -11.50
CA THR A 8 -3.17 3.45 -10.68
C THR A 8 -3.62 3.72 -9.25
N VAL A 9 -3.09 2.95 -8.31
CA VAL A 9 -3.38 3.11 -6.90
C VAL A 9 -2.11 2.97 -6.07
N THR A 10 -2.13 3.57 -4.89
CA THR A 10 -1.12 3.30 -3.87
C THR A 10 -1.71 2.38 -2.81
N VAL A 11 -1.12 1.20 -2.64
CA VAL A 11 -1.51 0.24 -1.60
C VAL A 11 -0.58 0.36 -0.42
N ILE A 12 -1.14 0.64 0.75
CA ILE A 12 -0.43 0.68 2.03
C ILE A 12 -0.64 -0.66 2.75
N TYR A 13 0.43 -1.28 3.22
CA TYR A 13 0.37 -2.61 3.82
C TYR A 13 1.50 -2.85 4.84
N TYR A 14 1.29 -3.78 5.77
CA TYR A 14 2.37 -4.43 6.51
C TYR A 14 2.81 -5.68 5.77
N SER A 15 4.11 -5.98 5.81
CA SER A 15 4.70 -7.22 5.30
C SER A 15 5.07 -8.14 6.46
N ASP A 16 4.94 -9.45 6.30
CA ASP A 16 5.38 -10.42 7.32
C ASP A 16 6.91 -10.34 7.58
N THR A 17 7.64 -9.67 6.70
CA THR A 17 9.10 -9.50 6.75
C THR A 17 9.56 -8.15 7.30
N SER A 18 8.65 -7.23 7.63
CA SER A 18 9.01 -5.89 8.08
C SER A 18 8.01 -5.34 9.10
N LEU A 19 8.52 -4.65 10.12
CA LEU A 19 7.69 -3.93 11.10
C LEU A 19 7.27 -2.53 10.62
N GLU A 20 7.74 -2.11 9.45
CA GLU A 20 7.44 -0.81 8.88
C GLU A 20 6.13 -0.82 8.09
N LEU A 21 5.47 0.35 8.07
CA LEU A 21 4.34 0.58 7.18
C LEU A 21 4.84 0.83 5.74
N LEU A 22 4.64 -0.15 4.86
CA LEU A 22 5.07 -0.09 3.47
C LEU A 22 3.96 0.47 2.58
N HIS A 23 4.36 1.04 1.45
CA HIS A 23 3.42 1.44 0.40
C HIS A 23 3.99 1.07 -0.97
N LYS A 24 3.11 0.76 -1.92
CA LYS A 24 3.49 0.48 -3.31
C LYS A 24 2.48 1.07 -4.28
N ILE A 25 2.97 1.74 -5.31
CA ILE A 25 2.17 2.20 -6.44
C ILE A 25 2.05 1.04 -7.43
N GLU A 26 0.82 0.68 -7.79
CA GLU A 26 0.53 -0.42 -8.72
C GLU A 26 -0.68 -0.11 -9.58
N LEU A 27 -0.76 -0.80 -10.72
CA LEU A 27 -1.89 -0.71 -11.64
C LEU A 27 -2.78 -1.95 -11.46
N PHE A 28 -3.99 -1.74 -10.95
CA PHE A 28 -4.98 -2.82 -10.75
C PHE A 28 -6.24 -2.61 -11.58
N LEU A 29 -7.05 -3.65 -11.70
CA LEU A 29 -8.36 -3.55 -12.30
C LEU A 29 -9.35 -2.93 -11.30
N GLN A 30 -10.19 -2.03 -11.77
CA GLN A 30 -11.30 -1.46 -11.03
C GLN A 30 -12.59 -2.08 -11.57
N SER A 31 -13.44 -2.60 -10.67
CA SER A 31 -14.76 -3.08 -11.03
C SER A 31 -15.66 -1.91 -11.47
N PRO A 32 -16.76 -2.18 -12.19
CA PRO A 32 -17.73 -1.15 -12.56
C PRO A 32 -18.32 -0.38 -11.36
N GLU A 33 -18.32 -0.99 -10.17
CA GLU A 33 -18.77 -0.41 -8.91
C GLU A 33 -17.73 0.55 -8.28
N GLY A 34 -16.57 0.72 -8.92
CA GLY A 34 -15.49 1.58 -8.45
C GLY A 34 -14.52 0.90 -7.48
N ARG A 35 -14.69 -0.39 -7.18
CA ARG A 35 -13.82 -1.13 -6.26
C ARG A 35 -12.58 -1.65 -6.97
N VAL A 36 -11.41 -1.35 -6.42
CA VAL A 36 -10.13 -1.86 -6.95
C VAL A 36 -9.94 -3.32 -6.53
N VAL A 37 -9.66 -4.17 -7.51
CA VAL A 37 -9.45 -5.61 -7.34
C VAL A 37 -7.95 -5.90 -7.20
N ILE A 38 -7.53 -6.12 -5.95
CA ILE A 38 -6.15 -6.52 -5.64
C ILE A 38 -6.03 -8.05 -5.78
N PRO A 39 -5.08 -8.56 -6.59
CA PRO A 39 -4.91 -10.01 -6.77
C PRO A 39 -4.41 -10.70 -5.50
N GLU A 40 -4.81 -11.95 -5.29
CA GLU A 40 -4.38 -12.77 -4.14
C GLU A 40 -2.86 -12.95 -4.08
N SER A 41 -2.19 -13.01 -5.23
CA SER A 41 -0.73 -13.04 -5.31
C SER A 41 -0.08 -11.79 -4.69
N PHE A 42 -0.71 -10.62 -4.82
CA PHE A 42 -0.22 -9.40 -4.20
C PHE A 42 -0.47 -9.40 -2.69
N LYS A 43 -1.66 -9.86 -2.25
CA LYS A 43 -2.05 -9.90 -0.83
C LYS A 43 -1.26 -10.90 0.01
N ARG A 44 -0.69 -11.94 -0.60
CA ARG A 44 0.08 -12.96 0.12
C ARG A 44 1.26 -12.35 0.86
N GLY A 45 1.35 -12.64 2.17
CA GLY A 45 2.35 -12.09 3.08
C GLY A 45 2.23 -10.59 3.32
N LYS A 46 1.07 -10.00 2.98
CA LYS A 46 0.79 -8.58 3.15
C LYS A 46 -0.57 -8.38 3.83
N SER A 47 -0.57 -7.65 4.94
CA SER A 47 -1.81 -7.14 5.53
C SER A 47 -2.13 -5.78 4.92
N ILE A 48 -3.13 -5.73 4.02
CA ILE A 48 -3.53 -4.50 3.34
C ILE A 48 -4.25 -3.57 4.33
N ILE A 49 -3.73 -2.35 4.48
CA ILE A 49 -4.25 -1.34 5.41
C ILE A 49 -5.12 -0.32 4.68
N ALA A 50 -4.66 0.17 3.52
CA ALA A 50 -5.39 1.15 2.73
C ALA A 50 -5.05 1.03 1.25
N VAL A 51 -5.98 1.49 0.41
CA VAL A 51 -5.82 1.62 -1.03
C VAL A 51 -6.23 3.04 -1.40
N CYS A 52 -5.30 3.81 -1.93
CA CYS A 52 -5.49 5.22 -2.28
C CYS A 52 -5.52 5.38 -3.79
N ASP A 53 -6.34 6.31 -4.29
CA ASP A 53 -6.37 6.64 -5.70
C ASP A 53 -5.08 7.34 -6.13
N GLY A 54 -4.50 6.87 -7.24
CA GLY A 54 -3.29 7.45 -7.83
C GLY A 54 -2.02 7.23 -7.01
N GLU A 55 -1.05 8.09 -7.29
CA GLU A 55 0.23 8.13 -6.61
C GLU A 55 0.14 9.09 -5.43
N ILE A 56 0.43 8.59 -4.22
CA ILE A 56 0.48 9.43 -3.02
C ILE A 56 1.92 9.53 -2.52
N ASN A 57 2.27 10.71 -2.00
CA ASN A 57 3.50 10.90 -1.25
C ASN A 57 3.21 10.77 0.24
N ILE A 58 3.81 9.79 0.91
CA ILE A 58 3.63 9.59 2.35
C ILE A 58 4.72 10.38 3.08
N LEU A 59 4.33 11.46 3.74
CA LEU A 59 5.25 12.36 4.45
C LEU A 59 5.74 11.81 5.79
N ASN A 60 4.91 11.03 6.50
CA ASN A 60 5.23 10.43 7.79
C ASN A 60 4.57 9.05 7.88
N LYS A 61 5.27 8.09 8.50
CA LYS A 61 4.74 6.75 8.76
C LYS A 61 4.80 6.43 10.24
N ILE A 62 3.89 5.57 10.71
CA ILE A 62 4.00 5.02 12.06
C ILE A 62 5.26 4.14 12.13
N GLY A 63 6.07 4.31 13.17
CA GLY A 63 7.37 3.64 13.31
C GLY A 63 8.56 4.38 12.65
N ASP A 64 8.34 5.42 11.84
CA ASP A 64 9.40 6.22 11.18
C ASP A 64 10.29 7.00 12.18
N ARG A 65 9.82 7.13 13.42
CA ARG A 65 10.52 7.80 14.53
C ARG A 65 11.27 6.84 15.46
N ILE A 66 11.65 5.64 15.01
CA ILE A 66 12.71 4.91 15.73
C ILE A 66 14.02 5.65 15.46
N ILE A 67 14.17 6.79 16.12
CA ILE A 67 15.47 7.42 16.36
C ILE A 67 16.26 6.34 17.07
N SER A 68 17.29 5.82 16.43
CA SER A 68 18.31 5.01 17.08
C SER A 68 18.66 5.74 18.38
N ALA A 69 18.43 5.12 19.54
CA ALA A 69 18.81 5.69 20.85
C ALA A 69 20.33 5.90 21.02
N TYR A 70 21.08 5.86 19.92
CA TYR A 70 22.51 6.00 19.78
C TYR A 70 22.93 7.32 19.12
N ASP A 71 22.00 8.13 18.59
CA ASP A 71 22.32 9.38 17.88
C ASP A 71 22.24 10.64 18.76
N VAL A 72 22.46 10.50 20.07
CA VAL A 72 22.73 11.62 20.98
C VAL A 72 24.14 11.49 21.54
N ALA A 73 25.10 12.00 20.77
CA ALA A 73 26.48 12.28 21.20
C ALA A 73 26.69 13.79 21.34
#